data_AF-A0A258BKS4-F1
#
_entry.id   AF-A0A258BKS4-F1
#
_cell.length_a   1.000
_cell.length_b   1.000
_cell.length_c   1.000
_cell.angle_alpha   90.00
_cell.angle_beta   90.00
_cell.angle_gamma   90.00
#
_symmetry.space_group_name_H-M   'P 1'
#
loop_
_entity.id
_entity.type
_entity.pdbx_description
1 polymer ?
#
loop_
_entity_poly.entity_id
_entity_poly.type
_entity_poly.pdbx_seq_one_letter_code
_entity_poly.pdbx_strand_id
1 'polypeptide(L)'
;ELLIAIIIIGILASITVVSYSGIQNRSRDTVRMGDMAKIQDGLKLYIAEQYQYPTPVSVNGDWETSNEDTPTDFLYPLAQGQYVDKVPVDPSNTSLKHYAYYRYGAGSYGCDVNKGAYYVLAVKDMESSGRPHPKSPGWSCPSRDWHAEFDWVVGEFETP
;
A
#
# COMPACT_ATOMS: atom_id res chain seq x y z
N GLU A 1 28.21 23.27 39.15
CA GLU A 1 27.79 21.86 38.94
C GLU A 1 26.53 21.74 38.07
N LEU A 2 25.51 22.57 38.27
CA LEU A 2 24.24 22.51 37.54
C LEU A 2 24.35 22.67 36.00
N LEU A 3 25.38 23.38 35.51
CA LEU A 3 25.61 23.58 34.07
C LEU A 3 25.96 22.29 33.33
N ILE A 4 26.75 21.40 33.95
CA ILE A 4 27.13 20.12 33.34
C ILE A 4 25.90 19.21 33.24
N ALA A 5 25.02 19.23 34.23
CA ALA A 5 23.79 18.45 34.24
C ALA A 5 22.84 18.83 33.10
N ILE A 6 22.66 20.13 32.83
CA ILE A 6 21.79 20.59 31.73
C ILE A 6 22.35 20.17 30.37
N ILE A 7 23.67 20.22 30.18
CA ILE A 7 24.32 19.77 28.94
C ILE A 7 24.09 18.27 28.71
N ILE A 8 24.26 17.44 29.74
CA ILE A 8 24.04 16.00 29.64
C ILE A 8 22.57 15.69 29.31
N ILE A 9 21.62 16.37 29.95
CA ILE A 9 20.19 16.20 29.66
C ILE A 9 19.88 16.61 28.22
N GLY A 10 20.47 17.71 27.72
CA GLY A 10 20.31 18.16 26.34
C GLY A 10 20.81 17.14 25.31
N ILE A 11 21.99 16.55 25.54
CA ILE A 11 22.55 15.51 24.69
C ILE A 11 21.65 14.26 24.70
N LEU A 12 21.27 13.78 25.88
CA LEU A 12 20.40 12.61 26.02
C LEU A 12 19.02 12.84 25.37
N ALA A 13 18.41 14.01 25.52
CA ALA A 13 17.14 14.37 24.91
C ALA A 13 17.21 14.40 23.38
N SER A 14 18.32 14.88 22.80
CA SER A 14 18.49 14.88 21.34
C SER A 14 18.57 13.46 20.75
N ILE A 15 19.27 12.55 21.43
CA ILE A 15 19.43 11.15 21.00
C ILE A 15 18.08 10.40 21.10
N THR A 16 17.30 10.65 22.15
CA THR A 16 15.99 10.00 22.33
C THR A 16 14.97 10.43 21.28
N VAL A 17 14.96 11.70 20.85
CA VAL A 17 14.03 12.18 19.81
C VAL A 17 14.32 11.53 18.45
N VAL A 18 15.59 11.46 18.04
CA VAL A 18 15.97 10.84 16.76
C VAL A 18 15.62 9.35 16.75
N SER A 19 15.95 8.62 17.82
CA SER A 19 15.61 7.20 17.93
C SER A 19 14.09 6.95 17.95
N TYR A 20 13.31 7.82 18.60
CA TYR A 20 11.85 7.71 18.64
C TYR A 20 11.20 7.88 17.27
N SER A 21 11.67 8.81 16.44
CA SER A 21 11.17 9.00 15.07
C SER A 21 11.40 7.76 14.19
N GLY A 22 12.58 7.12 14.29
CA GLY A 22 12.89 5.90 13.55
C GLY A 22 12.00 4.70 13.95
N ILE A 23 11.67 4.58 15.23
CA ILE A 23 10.76 3.53 15.73
C ILE A 23 9.34 3.72 15.21
N GLN A 24 8.82 4.94 15.24
CA GLN A 24 7.49 5.22 14.73
C GLN A 24 7.35 4.92 13.24
N ASN A 25 8.35 5.28 12.43
CA ASN A 25 8.35 5.00 11.00
C ASN A 25 8.26 3.48 10.74
N ARG A 26 9.10 2.68 11.42
CA ARG A 26 9.07 1.21 11.32
C ARG A 26 7.76 0.60 11.82
N SER A 27 7.17 1.19 12.86
CA SER A 27 5.87 0.75 13.36
C SER A 27 4.77 1.00 12.34
N ARG A 28 4.73 2.17 11.69
CA ARG A 28 3.75 2.47 10.63
C ARG A 28 3.96 1.58 9.41
N ASP A 29 5.21 1.31 9.02
CA ASP A 29 5.50 0.36 7.93
C ASP A 29 5.03 -1.06 8.25
N THR A 30 5.11 -1.48 9.51
CA THR A 30 4.54 -2.77 9.94
C THR A 30 3.02 -2.78 9.81
N VAL A 31 2.35 -1.66 10.15
CA VAL A 31 0.91 -1.50 9.94
C VAL A 31 0.59 -1.57 8.44
N ARG A 32 1.33 -0.85 7.58
CA ARG A 32 1.15 -0.89 6.12
C ARG A 32 1.24 -2.29 5.54
N MET A 33 2.26 -3.06 5.90
CA MET A 33 2.39 -4.45 5.45
C MET A 33 1.21 -5.33 5.93
N GLY A 34 0.73 -5.12 7.15
CA GLY A 34 -0.46 -5.81 7.67
C GLY A 34 -1.75 -5.40 6.96
N ASP A 35 -1.89 -4.12 6.61
CA ASP A 35 -3.03 -3.59 5.87
C ASP A 35 -3.06 -4.14 4.44
N MET A 36 -1.91 -4.22 3.77
CA MET A 36 -1.80 -4.85 2.45
C MET A 36 -2.26 -6.30 2.50
N ALA A 37 -1.82 -7.08 3.50
CA ALA A 37 -2.28 -8.46 3.66
C ALA A 37 -3.80 -8.56 3.84
N LYS A 38 -4.39 -7.71 4.69
CA LYS A 38 -5.85 -7.67 4.89
C LYS A 38 -6.61 -7.33 3.61
N ILE A 39 -6.11 -6.36 2.83
CA ILE A 39 -6.72 -6.01 1.54
C ILE A 39 -6.60 -7.18 0.56
N GLN A 40 -5.44 -7.83 0.48
CA GLN A 40 -5.26 -9.00 -0.38
C GLN A 40 -6.20 -10.15 0.00
N ASP A 41 -6.38 -10.42 1.29
CA ASP A 41 -7.34 -11.43 1.76
C ASP A 41 -8.77 -11.05 1.37
N GLY A 42 -9.15 -9.78 1.54
CA GLY A 42 -10.44 -9.26 1.08
C GLY A 42 -10.63 -9.39 -0.44
N LEU A 43 -9.60 -9.08 -1.24
CA LEU A 43 -9.62 -9.25 -2.69
C LEU A 43 -9.79 -10.71 -3.11
N LYS A 44 -9.15 -11.65 -2.38
CA LYS A 44 -9.29 -13.10 -2.61
C LYS A 44 -10.70 -13.59 -2.29
N LEU A 45 -11.32 -13.08 -1.23
CA LEU A 45 -12.72 -13.38 -0.92
C LEU A 45 -13.66 -12.80 -1.98
N TYR A 46 -13.41 -11.56 -2.42
CA TYR A 46 -14.20 -10.89 -3.45
C TYR A 46 -14.19 -11.67 -4.78
N ILE A 47 -13.00 -12.03 -5.29
CA ILE A 47 -12.91 -12.75 -6.57
C ILE A 47 -13.53 -14.16 -6.50
N ALA A 48 -13.50 -14.81 -5.33
CA ALA A 48 -14.13 -16.12 -5.15
C ALA A 48 -15.66 -16.08 -5.36
N GLU A 49 -16.30 -14.94 -5.13
CA GLU A 49 -17.74 -14.76 -5.31
C GLU A 49 -18.11 -14.03 -6.61
N GLN A 50 -17.31 -13.03 -7.00
CA GLN A 50 -17.61 -12.15 -8.14
C GLN A 50 -16.92 -12.57 -9.44
N TYR A 51 -16.00 -13.55 -9.38
CA TYR A 51 -15.21 -14.08 -10.50
C TYR A 51 -14.31 -13.04 -11.22
N GLN A 52 -14.17 -11.85 -10.64
CA GLN A 52 -13.28 -10.79 -11.08
C GLN A 52 -12.86 -9.95 -9.88
N TYR A 53 -11.73 -9.26 -9.95
CA TYR A 53 -11.36 -8.26 -8.95
C TYR A 53 -12.20 -6.98 -9.10
N PRO A 54 -12.34 -6.16 -8.04
CA PRO A 54 -13.09 -4.91 -8.12
C PRO A 54 -12.62 -4.03 -9.27
N THR A 55 -13.56 -3.49 -10.06
CA THR A 55 -13.21 -2.47 -11.05
C THR A 55 -12.88 -1.18 -10.30
N PRO A 56 -11.72 -0.56 -10.54
CA PRO A 56 -11.32 0.63 -9.81
C PRO A 56 -12.30 1.76 -10.07
N VAL A 57 -12.73 2.45 -9.02
CA VAL A 57 -13.60 3.63 -9.10
C VAL A 57 -12.77 4.84 -8.70
N SER A 58 -12.01 5.38 -9.66
CA SER A 58 -11.21 6.58 -9.44
C SER A 58 -11.83 7.81 -10.10
N VAL A 59 -11.60 8.97 -9.51
CA VAL A 59 -12.15 10.25 -10.00
C VAL A 59 -11.65 10.60 -11.41
N ASN A 60 -10.48 10.08 -11.83
CA ASN A 60 -9.80 10.46 -13.09
C ASN A 60 -9.54 9.29 -14.06
N GLY A 61 -10.03 8.08 -13.78
CA GLY A 61 -9.70 6.88 -14.56
C GLY A 61 -8.27 6.34 -14.34
N ASP A 62 -7.57 6.91 -13.38
CA ASP A 62 -6.25 6.50 -12.88
C ASP A 62 -6.38 5.52 -11.69
N TRP A 63 -5.31 5.34 -10.93
CA TRP A 63 -5.30 4.60 -9.67
C TRP A 63 -6.40 5.05 -8.73
N GLU A 64 -7.07 4.08 -8.12
CA GLU A 64 -7.88 4.31 -6.93
C GLU A 64 -6.94 4.45 -5.74
N THR A 65 -7.07 5.51 -4.94
CA THR A 65 -6.14 5.86 -3.87
C THR A 65 -6.84 6.11 -2.54
N SER A 66 -6.19 5.71 -1.45
CA SER A 66 -6.75 5.86 -0.10
C SER A 66 -6.91 7.31 0.38
N ASN A 67 -6.27 8.29 -0.29
CA ASN A 67 -6.27 9.69 0.12
C ASN A 67 -7.14 10.63 -0.74
N GLU A 68 -7.60 10.21 -1.92
CA GLU A 68 -8.35 11.09 -2.84
C GLU A 68 -9.78 10.63 -3.11
N ASP A 69 -10.08 9.32 -3.02
CA ASP A 69 -11.39 8.77 -3.43
C ASP A 69 -12.47 8.93 -2.35
N THR A 70 -12.74 10.19 -2.01
CA THR A 70 -13.97 10.61 -1.34
C THR A 70 -14.93 11.18 -2.39
N PRO A 71 -16.19 10.70 -2.50
CA PRO A 71 -16.96 9.92 -1.53
C PRO A 71 -17.03 8.41 -1.82
N THR A 72 -16.33 7.90 -2.84
CA THR A 72 -16.50 6.50 -3.28
C THR A 72 -15.81 5.48 -2.39
N ASP A 73 -15.07 5.90 -1.37
CA ASP A 73 -14.28 5.10 -0.42
C ASP A 73 -13.34 4.11 -1.13
N PHE A 74 -12.04 4.21 -0.83
CA PHE A 74 -11.03 3.32 -1.40
C PHE A 74 -11.41 1.83 -1.25
N LEU A 75 -11.48 1.12 -2.37
CA LEU A 75 -11.92 -0.27 -2.51
C LEU A 75 -13.29 -0.54 -1.87
N TYR A 76 -14.25 0.38 -2.01
CA TYR A 76 -15.60 0.26 -1.46
C TYR A 76 -16.32 -1.06 -1.71
N PRO A 77 -16.19 -1.74 -2.88
CA PRO A 77 -16.80 -3.05 -3.08
C PRO A 77 -16.37 -4.11 -2.04
N LEU A 78 -15.16 -3.98 -1.46
CA LEU A 78 -14.70 -4.86 -0.39
C LEU A 78 -15.45 -4.63 0.93
N ALA A 79 -15.70 -3.36 1.27
CA ALA A 79 -16.46 -3.00 2.46
C ALA A 79 -17.96 -3.33 2.29
N GLN A 80 -18.53 -3.01 1.14
CA GLN A 80 -19.94 -3.24 0.83
C GLN A 80 -20.29 -4.74 0.85
N GLY A 81 -19.41 -5.58 0.29
CA GLY A 81 -19.58 -7.04 0.30
C GLY A 81 -19.19 -7.70 1.62
N GLN A 82 -18.82 -6.93 2.65
CA GLN A 82 -18.37 -7.44 3.95
C GLN A 82 -17.16 -8.39 3.87
N TYR A 83 -16.33 -8.26 2.82
CA TYR A 83 -15.08 -9.00 2.69
C TYR A 83 -13.98 -8.43 3.60
N VAL A 84 -14.13 -7.16 3.97
CA VAL A 84 -13.32 -6.46 4.99
C VAL A 84 -14.24 -5.53 5.78
N ASP A 85 -14.18 -5.54 7.11
CA ASP A 85 -15.01 -4.68 7.98
C ASP A 85 -14.87 -3.18 7.64
N LYS A 86 -13.63 -2.76 7.41
CA LYS A 86 -13.26 -1.45 6.92
C LYS A 86 -11.97 -1.57 6.14
N VAL A 87 -11.97 -1.09 4.89
CA VAL A 87 -10.74 -1.05 4.10
C VAL A 87 -9.73 -0.13 4.82
N PRO A 88 -8.54 -0.65 5.17
CA PRO A 88 -7.54 0.15 5.83
C PRO A 88 -7.00 1.24 4.90
N VAL A 89 -6.61 2.37 5.48
CA VAL A 89 -5.95 3.48 4.80
C VAL A 89 -4.56 3.67 5.40
N ASP A 90 -3.65 4.27 4.64
CA ASP A 90 -2.29 4.54 5.12
C ASP A 90 -2.32 5.30 6.46
N PRO A 91 -1.50 4.95 7.46
CA PRO A 91 -1.51 5.64 8.75
C PRO A 91 -1.25 7.15 8.68
N SER A 92 -0.58 7.62 7.63
CA SER A 92 -0.39 9.06 7.34
C SER A 92 -1.44 9.61 6.36
N ASN A 93 -1.90 8.78 5.42
CA ASN A 93 -2.87 9.09 4.36
C ASN A 93 -2.71 10.48 3.74
N THR A 94 -1.58 10.71 3.08
CA THR A 94 -1.24 11.98 2.40
C THR A 94 -0.99 11.74 0.91
N SER A 95 -0.85 12.81 0.13
CA SER A 95 -0.51 12.72 -1.30
C SER A 95 0.80 11.96 -1.59
N LEU A 96 1.69 11.81 -0.62
CA LEU A 96 2.95 11.06 -0.75
C LEU A 96 2.90 9.67 -0.11
N LYS A 97 1.96 9.44 0.82
CA LYS A 97 1.86 8.21 1.63
C LYS A 97 0.41 7.76 1.64
N HIS A 98 0.07 6.92 0.68
CA HIS A 98 -1.26 6.36 0.49
C HIS A 98 -1.16 4.98 -0.13
N TYR A 99 -2.26 4.25 -0.06
CA TYR A 99 -2.44 3.01 -0.79
C TYR A 99 -3.03 3.30 -2.15
N ALA A 100 -2.62 2.53 -3.15
CA ALA A 100 -3.09 2.65 -4.52
C ALA A 100 -3.51 1.28 -5.05
N TYR A 101 -4.63 1.25 -5.76
CA TYR A 101 -5.17 0.06 -6.38
C TYR A 101 -5.53 0.33 -7.83
N TYR A 102 -5.25 -0.63 -8.71
CA TYR A 102 -5.74 -0.61 -10.07
C TYR A 102 -5.94 -2.03 -10.60
N ARG A 103 -6.96 -2.21 -11.44
CA ARG A 103 -7.21 -3.46 -12.17
C ARG A 103 -6.92 -3.25 -13.65
N TYR A 104 -6.00 -4.04 -14.18
CA TYR A 104 -5.65 -4.04 -15.59
C TYR A 104 -6.34 -5.18 -16.32
N GLY A 105 -6.77 -4.93 -17.55
CA GLY A 105 -7.33 -5.98 -18.41
C GLY A 105 -6.29 -7.03 -18.82
N ALA A 106 -6.76 -8.20 -19.25
CA ALA A 106 -5.91 -9.27 -19.75
C ALA A 106 -4.97 -8.79 -20.88
N GLY A 107 -3.71 -9.22 -20.86
CA GLY A 107 -2.73 -8.82 -21.87
C GLY A 107 -2.11 -7.43 -21.67
N SER A 108 -2.59 -6.64 -20.70
CA SER A 108 -2.05 -5.30 -20.44
C SER A 108 -0.55 -5.34 -20.15
N TYR A 109 0.20 -4.39 -20.72
CA TYR A 109 1.66 -4.28 -20.57
C TYR A 109 2.44 -5.58 -20.90
N GLY A 110 1.86 -6.44 -21.76
CA GLY A 110 2.46 -7.70 -22.18
C GLY A 110 2.34 -8.83 -21.16
N CYS A 111 1.59 -8.66 -20.07
CA CYS A 111 1.30 -9.76 -19.15
C CYS A 111 0.50 -10.88 -19.85
N ASP A 112 0.55 -12.10 -19.30
CA ASP A 112 -0.07 -13.28 -19.94
C ASP A 112 -1.58 -13.10 -20.09
N VAL A 113 -2.06 -13.09 -21.33
CA VAL A 113 -3.49 -12.94 -21.64
C VAL A 113 -4.32 -14.13 -21.18
N ASN A 114 -3.72 -15.32 -21.06
CA ASN A 114 -4.42 -16.54 -20.64
C ASN A 114 -4.70 -16.55 -19.14
N LYS A 115 -3.98 -15.72 -18.37
CA LYS A 115 -4.18 -15.54 -16.93
C LYS A 115 -5.26 -14.49 -16.59
N GLY A 116 -5.95 -13.97 -17.60
CA GLY A 116 -7.03 -13.01 -17.42
C GLY A 116 -6.54 -11.64 -16.97
N ALA A 117 -7.47 -10.84 -16.44
CA ALA A 117 -7.15 -9.54 -15.86
C ALA A 117 -6.31 -9.73 -14.59
N TYR A 118 -5.69 -8.66 -14.10
CA TYR A 118 -4.92 -8.70 -12.85
C TYR A 118 -5.08 -7.39 -12.10
N TYR A 119 -4.96 -7.45 -10.77
CA TYR A 119 -4.85 -6.24 -9.97
C TYR A 119 -3.40 -5.92 -9.65
N VAL A 120 -3.16 -4.64 -9.35
CA VAL A 120 -1.96 -4.17 -8.70
C VAL A 120 -2.38 -3.35 -7.48
N LEU A 121 -1.86 -3.73 -6.31
CA LEU A 121 -2.04 -3.05 -5.04
C LEU A 121 -0.67 -2.57 -4.57
N ALA A 122 -0.58 -1.30 -4.21
CA ALA A 122 0.68 -0.66 -3.90
C ALA A 122 0.61 0.29 -2.71
N VAL A 123 1.76 0.48 -2.07
CA VAL A 123 2.03 1.55 -1.11
C VAL A 123 2.99 2.53 -1.77
N LYS A 124 2.64 3.82 -1.76
CA LYS A 124 3.47 4.82 -2.45
C LYS A 124 4.85 5.00 -1.83
N ASP A 125 4.93 4.98 -0.50
CA ASP A 125 6.17 5.24 0.24
C ASP A 125 6.16 4.54 1.61
N MET A 126 7.16 3.71 1.87
CA MET A 126 7.47 3.13 3.18
C MET A 126 8.48 4.03 3.89
N GLU A 127 8.24 4.32 5.15
CA GLU A 127 8.92 5.42 5.85
C GLU A 127 10.31 5.05 6.40
N SER A 128 10.70 3.78 6.30
CA SER A 128 11.95 3.26 6.87
C SER A 128 12.90 2.58 5.89
N SER A 129 12.58 2.50 4.59
CA SER A 129 13.42 1.86 3.58
C SER A 129 13.72 2.73 2.35
N GLY A 130 14.71 2.31 1.57
CA GLY A 130 14.88 2.82 0.19
C GLY A 130 13.86 2.20 -0.75
N ARG A 131 13.62 2.85 -1.88
CA ARG A 131 12.63 2.47 -2.89
C ARG A 131 13.25 1.54 -3.94
N PRO A 132 12.79 0.28 -4.11
CA PRO A 132 11.68 -0.38 -3.39
C PRO A 132 12.06 -1.04 -2.07
N HIS A 133 11.08 -1.16 -1.17
CA HIS A 133 11.20 -1.77 0.15
C HIS A 133 11.62 -3.24 0.01
N PRO A 134 12.64 -3.74 0.75
CA PRO A 134 13.21 -5.09 0.55
C PRO A 134 12.22 -6.26 0.71
N LYS A 135 11.11 -6.04 1.43
CA LYS A 135 10.04 -7.04 1.63
C LYS A 135 8.86 -6.89 0.65
N SER A 136 8.96 -6.00 -0.33
CA SER A 136 7.92 -5.88 -1.35
C SER A 136 7.94 -7.11 -2.25
N PRO A 137 6.81 -7.82 -2.43
CA PRO A 137 6.73 -8.96 -3.33
C PRO A 137 7.12 -8.61 -4.77
N GLY A 138 6.81 -7.38 -5.18
CA GLY A 138 7.03 -6.93 -6.55
C GLY A 138 5.91 -7.37 -7.48
N TRP A 139 5.70 -6.60 -8.54
CA TRP A 139 4.81 -6.96 -9.62
C TRP A 139 5.29 -6.30 -10.90
N SER A 140 5.45 -7.11 -11.95
CA SER A 140 5.92 -6.63 -13.24
C SER A 140 5.31 -7.44 -14.38
N CYS A 141 5.14 -6.76 -15.52
CA CYS A 141 4.85 -7.33 -16.83
C CYS A 141 6.03 -7.02 -17.76
N PRO A 142 6.17 -7.70 -18.90
CA PRO A 142 7.27 -7.49 -19.85
C PRO A 142 7.53 -6.03 -20.26
N SER A 143 6.49 -5.20 -20.35
CA SER A 143 6.63 -3.79 -20.75
C SER A 143 6.45 -2.77 -19.62
N ARG A 144 6.24 -3.20 -18.36
CA ARG A 144 6.08 -2.29 -17.22
C ARG A 144 6.40 -2.99 -15.90
N ASP A 145 7.18 -2.32 -15.06
CA ASP A 145 7.55 -2.80 -13.73
C ASP A 145 7.05 -1.83 -12.65
N TRP A 146 6.00 -2.23 -11.92
CA TRP A 146 5.45 -1.41 -10.85
C TRP A 146 6.36 -1.38 -9.62
N HIS A 147 7.27 -2.34 -9.49
CA HIS A 147 8.25 -2.36 -8.40
C HIS A 147 9.29 -1.24 -8.54
N ALA A 148 9.43 -0.66 -9.73
CA ALA A 148 10.23 0.56 -9.96
C ALA A 148 9.44 1.86 -9.69
N GLU A 149 8.11 1.79 -9.56
CA GLU A 149 7.22 2.97 -9.45
C GLU A 149 6.67 3.19 -8.02
N PHE A 150 6.61 2.12 -7.24
CA PHE A 150 6.08 2.07 -5.88
C PHE A 150 7.10 1.46 -4.92
N ASP A 151 7.03 1.87 -3.67
CA ASP A 151 7.95 1.36 -2.66
C ASP A 151 7.58 -0.07 -2.21
N TRP A 152 6.27 -0.35 -2.16
CA TRP A 152 5.76 -1.69 -1.97
C TRP A 152 4.66 -1.98 -2.96
N VAL A 153 4.72 -3.14 -3.62
CA VAL A 153 3.71 -3.54 -4.60
C VAL A 153 3.51 -5.03 -4.59
N VAL A 154 2.27 -5.42 -4.84
CA VAL A 154 1.85 -6.79 -5.08
C VAL A 154 0.77 -6.80 -6.15
N GLY A 155 0.68 -7.89 -6.89
CA GLY A 155 -0.42 -8.11 -7.83
C GLY A 155 -0.73 -9.59 -7.91
N GLU A 156 -1.88 -9.90 -8.49
CA GLU A 156 -2.31 -11.27 -8.74
C GLU A 156 -3.22 -11.28 -9.96
N PHE A 157 -3.14 -12.37 -10.72
CA PHE A 157 -4.02 -12.64 -11.85
C PHE A 157 -5.37 -13.16 -11.37
N GLU A 158 -6.42 -12.90 -12.14
CA GLU A 158 -7.77 -13.41 -11.87
C GLU A 158 -7.85 -14.93 -12.07
N THR A 159 -7.08 -15.47 -13.00
CA THR A 159 -6.94 -16.92 -13.16
C THR A 159 -5.55 -17.39 -12.71
N PRO A 160 -5.47 -18.44 -11.86
CA PRO A 160 -4.20 -19.00 -11.39
C PRO A 160 -3.25 -19.44 -12.52
#